data_AF-A0AAW9I8R6-F1
#
_entry.id   AF-A0AAW9I8R6-F1
#
_cell.length_a   1.000
_cell.length_b   1.000
_cell.length_c   1.000
_cell.angle_alpha   90.00
_cell.angle_beta   90.00
_cell.angle_gamma   90.00
#
_symmetry.space_group_name_H-M   'P 1'
#
loop_
_entity.id
_entity.type
_entity.pdbx_description
1 polymer ?
#
loop_
_entity_poly.entity_id
_entity_poly.type
_entity_poly.pdbx_seq_one_letter_code
_entity_poly.pdbx_strand_id
1 'polypeptide(L)'
;NVEGIHDFLDELTENTFSKYDVMTVAEANGVSAEEAEEWVGEETGKFNMVFQFEHLDLWNNEDNQAFNVNECIEVLTRWQEGLYNKGWNALFIENHDIPRVVSTWGNDKEYWRESATALGLMYFMQQGTPFIYQGQEIGMTNVKYESVDEYNDVKSINAYNDMLENGFTEEQCIKHLWAVSRDNARTPMQWSNSINAGFSNSKPWIGINPNYKYINVEDQINDKESILNFYKDMIRIRKNNPILIYG
;
A
#
# COMPACT_ATOMS: atom_id res chain seq x y z
N ASN A 1 -5.33 -2.09 -19.69
CA ASN A 1 -6.43 -2.83 -20.35
C ASN A 1 -6.03 -3.17 -21.80
N VAL A 2 -6.24 -4.41 -22.28
CA VAL A 2 -5.89 -4.82 -23.66
C VAL A 2 -7.06 -5.53 -24.33
N GLU A 3 -7.24 -5.34 -25.63
CA GLU A 3 -8.33 -5.95 -26.40
C GLU A 3 -8.31 -7.48 -26.27
N GLY A 4 -9.47 -8.08 -26.03
CA GLY A 4 -9.65 -9.53 -25.87
C GLY A 4 -9.37 -10.09 -24.47
N ILE A 5 -8.95 -9.27 -23.49
CA ILE A 5 -8.67 -9.77 -22.13
C ILE A 5 -9.91 -10.36 -21.45
N HIS A 6 -11.09 -9.78 -21.67
CA HIS A 6 -12.32 -10.19 -21.01
C HIS A 6 -12.76 -11.61 -21.37
N ASP A 7 -12.56 -12.05 -22.62
CA ASP A 7 -12.88 -13.41 -23.04
C ASP A 7 -12.09 -14.46 -22.23
N PHE A 8 -10.80 -14.19 -21.96
CA PHE A 8 -9.97 -15.07 -21.15
C PHE A 8 -10.33 -15.01 -19.66
N LEU A 9 -10.73 -13.84 -19.16
CA LEU A 9 -11.16 -13.69 -17.77
C LEU A 9 -12.50 -14.38 -17.52
N ASP A 10 -13.40 -14.37 -18.50
CA ASP A 10 -14.65 -15.12 -18.47
C ASP A 10 -14.36 -16.63 -18.45
N GLU A 11 -13.51 -17.13 -19.36
CA GLU A 11 -13.09 -18.54 -19.37
C GLU A 11 -12.46 -18.94 -18.03
N LEU A 12 -11.58 -18.11 -17.47
CA LEU A 12 -10.95 -18.35 -16.16
C LEU A 12 -12.00 -18.45 -15.05
N THR A 13 -12.95 -17.52 -15.02
CA THR A 13 -14.01 -17.44 -14.00
C THR A 13 -14.93 -18.66 -14.06
N GLU A 14 -15.41 -19.01 -15.26
CA GLU A 14 -16.26 -20.19 -15.49
C GLU A 14 -15.54 -21.51 -15.14
N ASN A 15 -14.25 -21.60 -15.43
CA ASN A 15 -13.51 -22.84 -15.24
C ASN A 15 -12.87 -22.99 -13.85
N THR A 16 -12.77 -21.92 -13.07
CA THR A 16 -12.12 -21.94 -11.75
C THR A 16 -12.97 -21.31 -10.64
N PHE A 17 -13.00 -19.98 -10.52
CA PHE A 17 -13.50 -19.26 -9.35
C PHE A 17 -14.96 -19.55 -9.04
N SER A 18 -15.82 -19.58 -10.06
CA SER A 18 -17.26 -19.81 -9.93
C SER A 18 -17.65 -21.18 -9.33
N LYS A 19 -16.69 -22.10 -9.18
CA LYS A 19 -16.91 -23.45 -8.65
C LYS A 19 -16.69 -23.53 -7.13
N TYR A 20 -16.30 -22.43 -6.47
CA TYR A 20 -15.94 -22.40 -5.06
C TYR A 20 -16.49 -21.16 -4.36
N ASP A 21 -16.72 -21.26 -3.05
CA ASP A 21 -16.96 -20.11 -2.17
C ASP A 21 -15.62 -19.47 -1.80
N VAL A 22 -15.14 -18.59 -2.69
CA VAL A 22 -13.86 -17.90 -2.58
C VAL A 22 -14.04 -16.42 -2.89
N MET A 23 -13.13 -15.57 -2.37
CA MET A 23 -13.04 -14.18 -2.81
C MET A 23 -11.94 -14.04 -3.86
N THR A 24 -12.20 -13.22 -4.88
CA THR A 24 -11.23 -12.87 -5.91
C THR A 24 -11.02 -11.36 -5.95
N VAL A 25 -9.75 -10.95 -6.00
CA VAL A 25 -9.34 -9.56 -6.16
C VAL A 25 -8.35 -9.48 -7.31
N ALA A 26 -8.63 -8.62 -8.29
CA ALA A 26 -7.74 -8.40 -9.41
C ALA A 26 -6.76 -7.26 -9.11
N GLU A 27 -5.48 -7.48 -9.39
CA GLU A 27 -4.51 -6.41 -9.56
C GLU A 27 -4.57 -5.91 -11.01
N ALA A 28 -5.35 -4.86 -11.27
CA ALA A 28 -5.65 -4.43 -12.64
C ALA A 28 -5.15 -3.00 -12.90
N ASN A 29 -3.88 -2.88 -13.28
CA ASN A 29 -3.31 -1.59 -13.66
C ASN A 29 -3.90 -1.08 -14.99
N GLY A 30 -4.23 0.21 -15.02
CA GLY A 30 -4.84 0.89 -16.18
C GLY A 30 -6.30 0.51 -16.43
N VAL A 31 -7.06 0.18 -15.38
CA VAL A 31 -8.54 0.14 -15.40
C VAL A 31 -9.03 1.44 -14.80
N SER A 32 -9.94 2.14 -15.49
CA SER A 32 -10.55 3.36 -14.95
C SER A 32 -11.80 3.06 -14.12
N ALA A 33 -12.24 4.02 -13.31
CA ALA A 33 -13.47 3.90 -12.53
C ALA A 33 -14.71 3.63 -13.42
N GLU A 34 -14.72 4.15 -14.65
CA GLU A 34 -15.80 3.96 -15.63
C GLU A 34 -15.81 2.55 -16.24
N GLU A 35 -14.65 1.91 -16.33
CA GLU A 35 -14.52 0.54 -16.85
C GLU A 35 -14.66 -0.52 -15.74
N ALA A 36 -14.55 -0.12 -14.47
CA ALA A 36 -14.47 -1.03 -13.34
C ALA A 36 -15.70 -1.94 -13.19
N GLU A 37 -16.89 -1.51 -13.62
CA GLU A 37 -18.11 -2.34 -13.60
C GLU A 37 -17.96 -3.61 -14.45
N GLU A 38 -17.23 -3.56 -15.58
CA GLU A 38 -16.98 -4.75 -16.40
C GLU A 38 -16.03 -5.75 -15.72
N TRP A 39 -15.29 -5.31 -14.71
CA TRP A 39 -14.35 -6.13 -13.94
C TRP A 39 -14.98 -6.69 -12.67
N VAL A 40 -15.74 -5.86 -11.95
CA VAL A 40 -16.21 -6.16 -10.58
C VAL A 40 -17.71 -6.00 -10.39
N GLY A 41 -18.47 -5.89 -11.49
CA GLY A 41 -19.92 -5.85 -11.47
C GLY A 41 -20.53 -7.08 -10.81
N GLU A 42 -21.65 -6.93 -10.09
CA GLU A 42 -22.30 -8.07 -9.42
C GLU A 42 -22.80 -9.13 -10.41
N GLU A 43 -23.34 -8.72 -11.56
CA GLU A 43 -23.91 -9.63 -12.56
C GLU A 43 -22.90 -10.05 -13.64
N THR A 44 -22.04 -9.14 -14.08
CA THR A 44 -21.16 -9.32 -15.25
C THR A 44 -19.67 -9.21 -14.92
N GLY A 45 -19.31 -8.98 -13.66
CA GLY A 45 -17.94 -8.90 -13.19
C GLY A 45 -17.27 -10.27 -13.14
N LYS A 46 -15.95 -10.25 -13.32
CA LYS A 46 -15.08 -11.44 -13.37
C LYS A 46 -14.39 -11.65 -12.03
N PHE A 47 -14.29 -10.59 -11.24
CA PHE A 47 -13.71 -10.57 -9.91
C PHE A 47 -14.67 -9.98 -8.90
N ASN A 48 -14.50 -10.28 -7.61
CA ASN A 48 -15.32 -9.64 -6.58
C ASN A 48 -14.89 -8.18 -6.32
N MET A 49 -13.62 -7.86 -6.54
CA MET A 49 -13.07 -6.52 -6.34
C MET A 49 -11.79 -6.30 -7.14
N VAL A 50 -11.33 -5.05 -7.24
CA VAL A 50 -10.15 -4.67 -8.01
C VAL A 50 -9.28 -3.71 -7.22
N PHE A 51 -7.97 -3.96 -7.22
CA PHE A 51 -6.97 -2.97 -6.88
C PHE A 51 -6.76 -2.06 -8.09
N GLN A 52 -7.28 -0.85 -7.96
CA GLN A 52 -6.99 0.25 -8.87
C GLN A 52 -5.68 0.93 -8.50
N PHE A 53 -5.04 1.54 -9.47
CA PHE A 53 -3.75 2.20 -9.28
C PHE A 53 -3.72 3.64 -9.79
N GLU A 54 -4.87 4.26 -10.08
CA GLU A 54 -4.92 5.71 -10.39
C GLU A 54 -4.38 6.53 -9.22
N HIS A 55 -4.62 6.09 -7.98
CA HIS A 55 -4.01 6.73 -6.83
C HIS A 55 -2.49 6.48 -6.72
N LEU A 56 -1.90 5.54 -7.50
CA LEU A 56 -0.44 5.39 -7.56
C LEU A 56 0.24 6.52 -8.32
N ASP A 57 -0.47 7.21 -9.22
CA ASP A 57 0.06 8.40 -9.87
C ASP A 57 0.37 9.50 -8.84
N LEU A 58 -0.27 9.46 -7.65
CA LEU A 58 0.08 10.32 -6.50
C LEU A 58 1.45 10.01 -5.87
N TRP A 59 2.04 8.85 -6.17
CA TRP A 59 3.43 8.52 -5.81
C TRP A 59 4.41 8.79 -6.95
N ASN A 60 3.94 9.26 -8.10
CA ASN A 60 4.80 9.63 -9.22
C ASN A 60 5.51 10.96 -8.88
N ASN A 61 6.58 10.84 -8.10
CA ASN A 61 7.45 11.92 -7.65
C ASN A 61 8.49 12.29 -8.72
N GLU A 62 8.07 12.39 -9.98
CA GLU A 62 8.81 13.24 -10.90
C GLU A 62 8.69 14.66 -10.33
N ASP A 63 9.80 15.24 -9.87
CA ASP A 63 9.94 16.62 -9.36
C ASP A 63 9.58 16.95 -7.89
N ASN A 64 9.73 16.03 -6.92
CA ASN A 64 9.50 16.34 -5.48
C ASN A 64 8.11 16.97 -5.21
N GLN A 65 7.08 16.60 -5.96
CA GLN A 65 5.76 17.16 -5.71
C GLN A 65 5.26 16.69 -4.34
N ALA A 66 4.91 17.66 -3.49
CA ALA A 66 4.26 17.36 -2.23
C ALA A 66 2.93 16.64 -2.51
N PHE A 67 2.58 15.68 -1.65
CA PHE A 67 1.32 14.96 -1.74
C PHE A 67 0.12 15.92 -1.93
N ASN A 68 -0.59 15.74 -3.03
CA ASN A 68 -1.75 16.55 -3.39
C ASN A 68 -3.03 15.94 -2.79
N VAL A 69 -3.43 16.47 -1.63
CA VAL A 69 -4.63 16.01 -0.91
C VAL A 69 -5.89 16.14 -1.77
N ASN A 70 -6.01 17.19 -2.58
CA ASN A 70 -7.21 17.40 -3.40
C ASN A 70 -7.32 16.33 -4.49
N GLU A 71 -6.21 16.01 -5.16
CA GLU A 71 -6.18 14.97 -6.17
C GLU A 71 -6.46 13.58 -5.57
N CYS A 72 -5.93 13.30 -4.38
CA CYS A 72 -6.27 12.09 -3.64
C CYS A 72 -7.78 11.99 -3.36
N ILE A 73 -8.40 13.08 -2.89
CA ILE A 73 -9.85 13.13 -2.64
C ILE A 73 -10.63 12.91 -3.93
N GLU A 74 -10.24 13.56 -5.03
CA GLU A 74 -10.89 13.41 -6.33
C GLU A 74 -10.84 11.97 -6.84
N VAL A 75 -9.66 11.32 -6.79
CA VAL A 75 -9.50 9.93 -7.20
C VAL A 75 -10.34 8.99 -6.33
N LEU A 76 -10.22 9.10 -5.00
CA LEU A 76 -10.97 8.24 -4.08
C LEU A 76 -12.49 8.42 -4.24
N THR A 77 -12.95 9.66 -4.40
CA THR A 77 -14.37 9.98 -4.62
C THR A 77 -14.87 9.36 -5.93
N ARG A 78 -14.12 9.50 -7.02
CA ARG A 78 -14.48 8.95 -8.34
C ARG A 78 -14.67 7.43 -8.28
N TRP A 79 -13.78 6.72 -7.58
CA TRP A 79 -13.88 5.26 -7.41
C TRP A 79 -15.03 4.83 -6.48
N GLN A 80 -15.34 5.63 -5.46
CA GLN A 80 -16.53 5.40 -4.63
C GLN A 80 -17.81 5.59 -5.45
N GLU A 81 -17.94 6.69 -6.18
CA GLU A 81 -19.13 6.97 -7.00
C GLU A 81 -19.28 6.01 -8.19
N GLY A 82 -18.18 5.67 -8.86
CA GLY A 82 -18.18 4.80 -10.03
C GLY A 82 -18.64 3.37 -9.76
N LEU A 83 -18.33 2.84 -8.57
CA LEU A 83 -18.71 1.48 -8.16
C LEU A 83 -19.90 1.40 -7.21
N TYR A 84 -20.42 2.53 -6.73
CA TYR A 84 -21.57 2.56 -5.83
C TYR A 84 -22.80 1.86 -6.46
N ASN A 85 -23.32 0.84 -5.78
CA ASN A 85 -24.40 -0.05 -6.26
C ASN A 85 -24.12 -0.77 -7.60
N LYS A 86 -22.85 -0.89 -7.98
CA LYS A 86 -22.44 -1.53 -9.24
C LYS A 86 -21.41 -2.63 -9.03
N GLY A 87 -20.44 -2.39 -8.16
CA GLY A 87 -19.39 -3.35 -7.84
C GLY A 87 -18.78 -3.09 -6.46
N TRP A 88 -17.56 -3.55 -6.24
CA TRP A 88 -16.93 -3.48 -4.92
C TRP A 88 -15.45 -3.05 -4.99
N ASN A 89 -15.10 -2.04 -4.18
CA ASN A 89 -13.74 -1.51 -4.10
C ASN A 89 -12.83 -2.40 -3.24
N ALA A 90 -11.58 -2.60 -3.68
CA ALA A 90 -10.49 -3.05 -2.80
C ALA A 90 -9.73 -1.82 -2.30
N LEU A 91 -9.83 -1.54 -0.99
CA LEU A 91 -9.30 -0.31 -0.39
C LEU A 91 -7.89 -0.59 0.14
N PHE A 92 -6.88 0.14 -0.33
CA PHE A 92 -5.51 0.03 0.19
C PHE A 92 -4.76 1.35 0.01
N ILE A 93 -3.68 1.51 0.77
CA ILE A 93 -2.73 2.63 0.64
C ILE A 93 -1.26 2.19 0.78
N GLU A 94 -1.02 0.89 0.99
CA GLU A 94 0.31 0.29 1.04
C GLU A 94 0.27 -1.10 0.40
N ASN A 95 1.36 -1.48 -0.25
CA ASN A 95 1.64 -2.84 -0.68
C ASN A 95 3.18 -3.02 -0.79
N HIS A 96 3.64 -4.11 -1.40
CA HIS A 96 5.06 -4.43 -1.52
C HIS A 96 5.80 -3.71 -2.66
N ASP A 97 5.09 -2.94 -3.48
CA ASP A 97 5.62 -2.21 -4.65
C ASP A 97 5.62 -0.69 -4.48
N ILE A 98 5.00 -0.15 -3.43
CA ILE A 98 4.97 1.28 -3.14
C ILE A 98 5.61 1.61 -1.79
N PRO A 99 6.25 2.78 -1.64
CA PRO A 99 6.85 3.17 -0.36
C PRO A 99 5.82 3.32 0.76
N ARG A 100 6.28 3.39 2.01
CA ARG A 100 5.43 3.52 3.20
C ARG A 100 4.69 4.85 3.20
N VAL A 101 3.38 4.80 3.37
CA VAL A 101 2.49 5.95 3.17
C VAL A 101 2.77 7.08 4.18
N VAL A 102 3.16 6.72 5.41
CA VAL A 102 3.51 7.70 6.46
C VAL A 102 4.77 8.50 6.10
N SER A 103 5.67 7.92 5.31
CA SER A 103 6.91 8.57 4.86
C SER A 103 6.73 9.40 3.59
N THR A 104 5.74 9.07 2.74
CA THR A 104 5.52 9.77 1.46
C THR A 104 4.39 10.79 1.51
N TRP A 105 3.24 10.44 2.10
CA TRP A 105 2.06 11.32 2.19
C TRP A 105 1.93 11.96 3.56
N GLY A 106 2.42 11.27 4.59
CA GLY A 106 2.33 11.69 5.98
C GLY A 106 3.54 12.48 6.47
N ASN A 107 3.80 12.37 7.77
CA ASN A 107 4.98 12.93 8.42
C ASN A 107 5.54 11.88 9.37
N ASP A 108 6.56 11.15 8.94
CA ASP A 108 7.22 10.11 9.72
C ASP A 108 8.21 10.62 10.78
N LYS A 109 8.09 11.90 11.16
CA LYS A 109 8.96 12.57 12.15
C LYS A 109 8.13 13.08 13.33
N GLU A 110 7.59 14.29 13.21
CA GLU A 110 6.93 15.01 14.29
C GLU A 110 5.50 14.49 14.52
N TYR A 111 4.79 14.16 13.45
CA TYR A 111 3.38 13.74 13.47
C TYR A 111 3.22 12.30 13.02
N TRP A 112 4.16 11.43 13.40
CA TRP A 112 4.23 10.04 12.93
C TRP A 112 2.94 9.27 13.19
N ARG A 113 2.46 9.31 14.44
CA ARG A 113 1.24 8.64 14.84
C ARG A 113 0.00 9.28 14.22
N GLU A 114 -0.09 10.60 14.30
CA GLU A 114 -1.24 11.39 13.83
C GLU A 114 -1.44 11.20 12.33
N SER A 115 -0.37 11.27 11.54
CA SER A 115 -0.43 11.06 10.09
C SER A 115 -0.75 9.61 9.73
N ALA A 116 -0.11 8.63 10.36
CA ALA A 116 -0.40 7.21 10.08
C ALA A 116 -1.86 6.85 10.39
N THR A 117 -2.40 7.34 11.52
CA THR A 117 -3.79 7.06 11.91
C THR A 117 -4.81 7.85 11.08
N ALA A 118 -4.53 9.09 10.70
CA ALA A 118 -5.39 9.86 9.81
C ALA A 118 -5.49 9.23 8.41
N LEU A 119 -4.35 8.84 7.83
CA LEU A 119 -4.28 8.15 6.53
C LEU A 119 -4.96 6.77 6.61
N GLY A 120 -4.72 6.03 7.70
CA GLY A 120 -5.38 4.76 7.97
C GLY A 120 -6.90 4.89 8.04
N LEU A 121 -7.41 5.89 8.76
CA LEU A 121 -8.85 6.14 8.89
C LEU A 121 -9.49 6.54 7.55
N MET A 122 -8.81 7.39 6.77
CA MET A 122 -9.31 7.94 5.51
C MET A 122 -9.72 6.85 4.51
N TYR A 123 -8.87 5.82 4.30
CA TYR A 123 -9.17 4.77 3.33
C TYR A 123 -10.04 3.66 3.95
N PHE A 124 -9.85 3.33 5.23
CA PHE A 124 -10.46 2.15 5.86
C PHE A 124 -11.98 2.28 6.05
N MET A 125 -12.48 3.51 6.16
CA MET A 125 -13.91 3.79 6.41
C MET A 125 -14.74 4.03 5.14
N GLN A 126 -14.14 3.88 3.95
CA GLN A 126 -14.85 3.93 2.68
C GLN A 126 -15.66 2.64 2.42
N GLN A 127 -16.55 2.67 1.43
CA GLN A 127 -17.28 1.50 0.97
C GLN A 127 -16.33 0.58 0.20
N GLY A 128 -16.25 -0.70 0.60
CA GLY A 128 -15.31 -1.67 0.03
C GLY A 128 -14.67 -2.61 1.06
N THR A 129 -13.63 -3.33 0.64
CA THR A 129 -12.85 -4.24 1.50
C THR A 129 -11.48 -3.64 1.78
N PRO A 130 -11.15 -3.25 3.03
CA PRO A 130 -9.84 -2.70 3.34
C PRO A 130 -8.76 -3.77 3.48
N PHE A 131 -7.62 -3.51 2.86
CA PHE A 131 -6.38 -4.27 2.97
C PHE A 131 -5.38 -3.49 3.82
N ILE A 132 -4.68 -4.20 4.71
CA ILE A 132 -3.60 -3.65 5.53
C ILE A 132 -2.33 -4.39 5.14
N TYR A 133 -1.29 -3.66 4.76
CA TYR A 133 0.00 -4.26 4.43
C TYR A 133 0.86 -4.41 5.69
N GLN A 134 1.69 -5.45 5.75
CA GLN A 134 2.49 -5.76 6.94
C GLN A 134 3.37 -4.58 7.36
N GLY A 135 3.24 -4.14 8.61
CA GLY A 135 3.99 -3.00 9.15
C GLY A 135 3.25 -1.67 9.07
N GLN A 136 2.21 -1.56 8.24
CA GLN A 136 1.37 -0.36 8.16
C GLN A 136 0.69 -0.11 9.51
N GLU A 137 0.23 -1.16 10.17
CA GLU A 137 -0.48 -1.12 11.45
C GLU A 137 0.42 -0.71 12.61
N ILE A 138 1.74 -0.78 12.48
CA ILE A 138 2.68 -0.23 13.46
C ILE A 138 3.34 1.06 12.96
N GLY A 139 2.93 1.60 11.82
CA GLY A 139 3.51 2.80 11.23
C GLY A 139 4.97 2.64 10.80
N MET A 140 5.36 1.48 10.23
CA MET A 140 6.69 1.33 9.64
C MET A 140 6.94 2.41 8.58
N THR A 141 8.18 2.88 8.50
CA THR A 141 8.58 4.00 7.64
C THR A 141 9.51 3.53 6.53
N ASN A 142 9.75 4.39 5.53
CA ASN A 142 10.83 4.20 4.57
C ASN A 142 12.18 4.04 5.28
N VAL A 143 13.09 3.34 4.63
CA VAL A 143 14.47 3.13 5.09
C VAL A 143 15.42 4.03 4.30
N LYS A 144 16.51 4.43 4.94
CA LYS A 144 17.54 5.29 4.35
C LYS A 144 18.88 4.57 4.41
N TYR A 145 19.08 3.64 3.49
CA TYR A 145 20.40 3.00 3.34
C TYR A 145 21.38 3.99 2.72
N GLU A 146 22.65 3.86 3.09
CA GLU A 146 23.70 4.79 2.66
C GLU A 146 24.38 4.31 1.37
N SER A 147 24.25 3.02 1.03
CA SER A 147 24.79 2.44 -0.20
C SER A 147 23.72 1.74 -1.04
N VAL A 148 23.89 1.78 -2.37
CA VAL A 148 23.07 1.01 -3.32
C VAL A 148 23.21 -0.50 -3.07
N ASP A 149 24.33 -0.96 -2.53
CA ASP A 149 24.60 -2.37 -2.22
C ASP A 149 23.71 -2.91 -1.09
N GLU A 150 23.04 -2.04 -0.33
CA GLU A 150 22.09 -2.41 0.71
C GLU A 150 20.66 -2.59 0.16
N TYR A 151 20.41 -2.16 -1.08
CA TYR A 151 19.18 -2.40 -1.83
C TYR A 151 19.24 -3.73 -2.57
N ASN A 152 18.08 -4.34 -2.81
CA ASN A 152 17.95 -5.63 -3.50
C ASN A 152 16.98 -5.57 -4.69
N ASP A 153 16.17 -4.52 -4.82
CA ASP A 153 15.24 -4.34 -5.94
C ASP A 153 15.99 -3.97 -7.22
N VAL A 154 15.93 -4.86 -8.22
CA VAL A 154 16.59 -4.66 -9.52
C VAL A 154 16.18 -3.36 -10.23
N LYS A 155 14.91 -2.94 -10.10
CA LYS A 155 14.44 -1.67 -10.70
C LYS A 155 15.11 -0.47 -10.02
N SER A 156 15.22 -0.49 -8.70
CA SER A 156 15.91 0.55 -7.92
C SER A 156 17.40 0.61 -8.26
N ILE A 157 18.07 -0.54 -8.37
CA ILE A 157 19.49 -0.63 -8.74
C ILE A 157 19.72 -0.11 -10.17
N ASN A 158 18.87 -0.49 -11.12
CA ASN A 158 18.97 0.01 -12.50
C ASN A 158 18.73 1.52 -12.57
N ALA A 159 17.69 2.03 -11.88
CA ALA A 159 17.42 3.47 -11.83
C ALA A 159 18.60 4.26 -11.24
N TYR A 160 19.24 3.74 -10.20
CA TYR A 160 20.46 4.33 -9.63
C TYR A 160 21.60 4.41 -10.67
N ASN A 161 21.85 3.33 -11.41
CA ASN A 161 22.89 3.30 -12.45
C ASN A 161 22.57 4.26 -13.60
N ASP A 162 21.32 4.27 -14.06
CA ASP A 162 20.86 5.17 -15.12
C ASP A 162 21.03 6.64 -14.69
N MET A 163 20.72 6.99 -13.45
CA MET A 163 20.95 8.33 -12.91
C MET A 163 22.44 8.68 -12.88
N LEU A 164 23.31 7.77 -12.43
CA LEU A 164 24.76 8.02 -12.46
C LEU A 164 25.28 8.26 -13.88
N GLU A 165 24.83 7.46 -14.85
CA GLU A 165 25.19 7.63 -16.27
C GLU A 165 24.71 8.97 -16.84
N ASN A 166 23.58 9.48 -16.34
CA ASN A 166 23.05 10.80 -16.68
C ASN A 166 23.68 11.97 -15.91
N GLY A 167 24.74 11.72 -15.13
CA GLY A 167 25.56 12.75 -14.49
C GLY A 167 25.08 13.22 -13.12
N PHE A 168 24.13 12.51 -12.50
CA PHE A 168 23.76 12.73 -11.10
C PHE A 168 24.87 12.21 -10.16
N THR A 169 25.00 12.81 -8.97
CA THR A 169 25.94 12.32 -7.95
C THR A 169 25.38 11.11 -7.22
N GLU A 170 26.25 10.27 -6.64
CA GLU A 170 25.82 9.13 -5.81
C GLU A 170 24.86 9.57 -4.69
N GLU A 171 25.13 10.71 -4.06
CA GLU A 171 24.26 11.28 -3.02
C GLU A 171 22.85 11.60 -3.56
N GLN A 172 22.75 12.17 -4.76
CA GLN A 172 21.47 12.44 -5.40
C GLN A 172 20.73 11.14 -5.73
N CYS A 173 21.43 10.15 -6.27
CA CYS A 173 20.85 8.86 -6.61
C CYS A 173 20.34 8.11 -5.35
N ILE A 174 21.13 8.05 -4.28
CA ILE A 174 20.72 7.42 -3.01
C ILE A 174 19.51 8.14 -2.39
N LYS A 175 19.52 9.49 -2.38
CA LYS A 175 18.35 10.27 -1.89
C LYS A 175 17.10 10.00 -2.71
N HIS A 176 17.23 9.79 -4.01
CA HIS A 176 16.09 9.39 -4.85
C HIS A 176 15.55 8.02 -4.43
N LEU A 177 16.44 7.02 -4.20
CA LEU A 177 16.02 5.69 -3.71
C LEU A 177 15.28 5.73 -2.36
N TRP A 178 15.66 6.63 -1.45
CA TRP A 178 14.94 6.82 -0.18
C TRP A 178 13.46 7.17 -0.36
N ALA A 179 13.12 7.84 -1.47
CA ALA A 179 11.76 8.25 -1.77
C ALA A 179 10.97 7.19 -2.55
N VAL A 180 11.60 6.52 -3.53
CA VAL A 180 10.86 5.73 -4.53
C VAL A 180 11.13 4.23 -4.52
N SER A 181 12.18 3.76 -3.82
CA SER A 181 12.53 2.34 -3.86
C SER A 181 11.43 1.48 -3.26
N ARG A 182 11.13 0.37 -3.94
CA ARG A 182 10.16 -0.64 -3.47
C ARG A 182 10.66 -1.37 -2.23
N ASP A 183 11.97 -1.39 -2.01
CA ASP A 183 12.56 -2.01 -0.84
C ASP A 183 12.18 -1.30 0.47
N ASN A 184 11.71 -0.05 0.40
CA ASN A 184 11.11 0.64 1.55
C ASN A 184 9.96 -0.15 2.19
N ALA A 185 9.17 -0.86 1.38
CA ALA A 185 8.06 -1.70 1.84
C ALA A 185 8.46 -3.16 2.13
N ARG A 186 9.70 -3.53 1.83
CA ARG A 186 10.18 -4.93 1.90
C ARG A 186 11.19 -5.18 3.01
N THR A 187 11.57 -4.14 3.76
CA THR A 187 12.36 -4.32 4.98
C THR A 187 11.65 -5.27 5.95
N PRO A 188 12.40 -6.06 6.75
CA PRO A 188 11.79 -7.07 7.60
C PRO A 188 10.83 -6.47 8.62
N MET A 189 9.75 -7.20 8.93
CA MET A 189 8.77 -6.80 9.93
C MET A 189 9.41 -6.58 11.31
N GLN A 190 9.02 -5.51 11.98
CA GLN A 190 9.61 -5.07 13.25
C GLN A 190 8.83 -5.62 14.44
N TRP A 191 9.14 -6.85 14.88
CA TRP A 191 8.41 -7.52 15.97
C TRP A 191 8.76 -7.00 17.36
N SER A 192 10.02 -6.68 17.64
CA SER A 192 10.54 -6.25 18.95
C SER A 192 11.77 -5.36 18.80
N ASN A 193 12.35 -4.89 19.91
CA ASN A 193 13.63 -4.18 19.93
C ASN A 193 14.87 -5.11 19.95
N SER A 194 14.68 -6.43 19.82
CA SER A 194 15.76 -7.43 19.84
C SER A 194 16.56 -7.49 18.54
N ILE A 195 17.55 -8.38 18.43
CA ILE A 195 18.38 -8.51 17.23
C ILE A 195 17.51 -8.70 15.97
N ASN A 196 17.81 -7.95 14.91
CA ASN A 196 17.01 -7.91 13.67
C ASN A 196 15.51 -7.71 13.94
N ALA A 197 15.17 -6.87 14.93
CA ALA A 197 13.80 -6.61 15.37
C ALA A 197 12.99 -7.87 15.75
N GLY A 198 13.65 -8.97 16.10
CA GLY A 198 13.00 -10.27 16.33
C GLY A 198 12.53 -10.98 15.05
N PHE A 199 12.85 -10.47 13.86
CA PHE A 199 12.53 -11.12 12.59
C PHE A 199 13.32 -12.40 12.36
N SER A 200 14.60 -12.40 12.72
CA SER A 200 15.49 -13.55 12.52
C SER A 200 16.69 -13.50 13.48
N ASN A 201 17.13 -14.68 13.93
CA ASN A 201 18.38 -14.83 14.67
C ASN A 201 19.62 -14.76 13.75
N SER A 202 19.44 -14.79 12.44
CA SER A 202 20.49 -14.69 11.41
C SER A 202 20.35 -13.40 10.61
N LYS A 203 21.40 -13.01 9.86
CA LYS A 203 21.37 -11.83 8.99
C LYS A 203 20.19 -11.95 8.00
N PRO A 204 19.24 -10.99 7.99
CA PRO A 204 18.15 -11.00 7.02
C PRO A 204 18.66 -10.76 5.59
N TRP A 205 17.81 -11.08 4.60
CA TRP A 205 18.13 -10.96 3.18
C TRP A 205 18.31 -9.51 2.70
N ILE A 206 17.71 -8.56 3.42
CA ILE A 206 17.87 -7.11 3.25
C ILE A 206 18.09 -6.48 4.63
N GLY A 207 18.67 -5.27 4.69
CA GLY A 207 18.85 -4.54 5.95
C GLY A 207 17.56 -4.39 6.77
N ILE A 208 17.71 -4.16 8.07
CA ILE A 208 16.58 -3.76 8.92
C ILE A 208 16.56 -2.24 9.08
N ASN A 209 15.37 -1.65 9.07
CA ASN A 209 15.24 -0.24 9.36
C ASN A 209 15.69 0.04 10.81
N PRO A 210 16.72 0.89 11.04
CA PRO A 210 17.29 1.11 12.38
C PRO A 210 16.28 1.58 13.44
N ASN A 211 15.16 2.15 13.01
CA ASN A 211 14.10 2.64 13.89
C ASN A 211 13.31 1.54 14.63
N TYR A 212 13.58 0.26 14.37
CA TYR A 212 12.93 -0.86 15.04
C TYR A 212 13.05 -0.84 16.58
N LYS A 213 14.04 -0.10 17.10
CA LYS A 213 14.23 0.13 18.54
C LYS A 213 13.09 0.87 19.21
N TYR A 214 12.28 1.61 18.46
CA TYR A 214 11.16 2.40 18.97
C TYR A 214 9.88 2.26 18.14
N ILE A 215 9.95 1.67 16.93
CA ILE A 215 8.80 1.24 16.15
C ILE A 215 8.80 -0.28 16.10
N ASN A 216 7.99 -0.96 16.91
CA ASN A 216 7.84 -2.41 16.82
C ASN A 216 6.52 -2.88 17.45
N VAL A 217 6.14 -4.11 17.17
CA VAL A 217 4.90 -4.72 17.66
C VAL A 217 4.88 -4.84 19.19
N GLU A 218 5.99 -5.28 19.80
CA GLU A 218 6.10 -5.49 21.25
C GLU A 218 5.80 -4.20 22.04
N ASP A 219 6.35 -3.06 21.61
CA ASP A 219 6.12 -1.76 22.26
C ASP A 219 4.68 -1.27 22.05
N GLN A 220 4.05 -1.56 20.91
CA GLN A 220 2.72 -1.07 20.56
C GLN A 220 1.56 -1.95 21.04
N ILE A 221 1.78 -3.24 21.30
CA ILE A 221 0.67 -4.18 21.56
C ILE A 221 -0.13 -3.84 22.82
N ASN A 222 0.54 -3.30 23.85
CA ASN A 222 -0.06 -2.93 25.13
C ASN A 222 -0.32 -1.43 25.29
N ASP A 223 0.23 -0.59 24.39
CA ASP A 223 -0.05 0.84 24.38
C ASP A 223 -1.41 1.09 23.71
N LYS A 224 -2.40 1.53 24.48
CA LYS A 224 -3.76 1.78 23.99
C LYS A 224 -3.81 2.89 22.95
N GLU A 225 -2.85 3.81 22.99
CA GLU A 225 -2.77 4.89 22.02
C GLU A 225 -1.94 4.48 20.79
N SER A 226 -1.41 3.25 20.70
CA SER A 226 -0.58 2.87 19.55
C SER A 226 -1.34 2.87 18.22
N ILE A 227 -0.60 2.99 17.11
CA ILE A 227 -1.15 2.84 15.76
C ILE A 227 -1.77 1.44 15.62
N LEU A 228 -1.13 0.41 16.19
CA LEU A 228 -1.63 -0.96 16.16
C LEU A 228 -3.01 -1.09 16.81
N ASN A 229 -3.19 -0.50 18.00
CA ASN A 229 -4.47 -0.57 18.69
C ASN A 229 -5.51 0.35 18.03
N PHE A 230 -5.11 1.44 17.39
CA PHE A 230 -5.99 2.23 16.53
C PHE A 230 -6.55 1.40 15.35
N TYR A 231 -5.71 0.64 14.64
CA TYR A 231 -6.17 -0.26 13.56
C TYR A 231 -7.10 -1.38 14.06
N LYS A 232 -6.80 -1.98 15.23
CA LYS A 232 -7.73 -2.96 15.85
C LYS A 232 -9.08 -2.34 16.17
N ASP A 233 -9.09 -1.09 16.63
CA ASP A 233 -10.30 -0.35 16.93
C ASP A 233 -11.09 -0.04 15.65
N MET A 234 -10.43 0.39 14.57
CA MET A 234 -11.05 0.57 13.25
C MET A 234 -11.71 -0.71 12.75
N ILE A 235 -11.02 -1.85 12.82
CA ILE A 235 -11.56 -3.17 12.42
C ILE A 235 -12.80 -3.51 13.24
N ARG A 236 -12.72 -3.36 14.57
CA ARG A 236 -13.85 -3.63 15.48
C ARG A 236 -15.05 -2.73 15.17
N ILE A 237 -14.81 -1.44 14.94
CA ILE A 237 -15.86 -0.46 14.63
C ILE A 237 -16.51 -0.82 13.29
N ARG A 238 -15.74 -1.03 12.22
CA ARG A 238 -16.27 -1.42 10.90
C ARG A 238 -17.12 -2.69 10.99
N LYS A 239 -16.62 -3.73 11.67
CA LYS A 239 -17.33 -5.02 11.83
C LYS A 239 -18.67 -4.90 12.54
N ASN A 240 -18.80 -3.96 13.49
CA ASN A 240 -20.00 -3.81 14.32
C ASN A 240 -20.98 -2.76 13.79
N ASN A 241 -20.67 -2.07 12.69
CA ASN A 241 -21.49 -0.99 12.14
C ASN A 241 -21.72 -1.23 10.65
N PRO A 242 -22.84 -1.87 10.26
CA PRO A 242 -23.14 -2.16 8.84
C PRO A 242 -23.13 -0.94 7.93
N ILE A 243 -23.41 0.27 8.46
CA ILE A 243 -23.32 1.52 7.70
C ILE A 243 -21.91 1.81 7.19
N LEU A 244 -20.86 1.35 7.87
CA LEU A 244 -19.48 1.50 7.40
C LEU A 244 -19.13 0.47 6.30
N ILE A 245 -20.00 -0.51 6.06
CA ILE A 245 -19.81 -1.55 5.04
C ILE A 245 -20.67 -1.23 3.81
N TYR A 246 -21.95 -0.89 4.02
CA TYR A 246 -22.97 -0.78 2.97
C TYR A 246 -23.60 0.62 2.83
N GLY A 247 -23.13 1.59 3.63
CA GLY A 247 -23.63 2.97 3.58
C GLY A 247 -23.13 3.75 2.37
#